data_AF-A0A3T0I5Z1-F1
#
_entry.id   AF-A0A3T0I5Z1-F1
#
_cell.length_a   1.000
_cell.length_b   1.000
_cell.length_c   1.000
_cell.angle_alpha   90.00
_cell.angle_beta   90.00
_cell.angle_gamma   90.00
#
_symmetry.space_group_name_H-M   'P 1'
#
loop_
_entity.id
_entity.type
_entity.pdbx_description
1 polymer ?
#
loop_
_entity_poly.entity_id
_entity_poly.type
_entity_poly.pdbx_seq_one_letter_code
_entity_poly.pdbx_strand_id
1 'polypeptide(L)'
;MSRNCGCGGSSHSHSHSHPGKSCPPMQVCDTAKTHDHFCTATVTTTAGGTTEVIQIIGDVTVNTNVEADICLPSSAHDIKNITKNVYLTQCKAIPVPPTSGSSTTSANLYIEGYVHKNIQYSEGCDGYVKDYSVNVPFKCYQLVTGLRPIFFRGFSQKSSQVQEIREIAEDGMGSDRCSFGSRHFEFFNEPVECRLLNHTINEFEFPHSFDRWSNFEKLTEKITINFTVRLTQLQRT
;
A
#
# COMPACT_ATOMS: atom_id res chain seq x y z
N MET A 1 -10.71 35.86 40.81
CA MET A 1 -9.24 35.99 40.72
C MET A 1 -8.62 34.64 41.03
N SER A 2 -7.81 34.09 40.11
CA SER A 2 -6.52 33.37 40.33
C SER A 2 -6.42 32.42 41.56
N ARG A 3 -5.95 31.16 41.51
CA ARG A 3 -5.03 30.46 40.59
C ARG A 3 -4.98 28.96 40.95
N ASN A 4 -4.54 28.20 39.95
CA ASN A 4 -4.00 26.83 39.91
C ASN A 4 -3.12 26.37 41.10
N CYS A 5 -3.07 25.03 41.30
CA CYS A 5 -1.89 24.17 41.58
C CYS A 5 -2.42 22.76 41.94
N GLY A 6 -1.89 21.61 41.47
CA GLY A 6 -0.67 21.29 40.75
C GLY A 6 -0.61 19.79 40.38
N CYS A 7 0.47 19.40 39.70
CA CYS A 7 0.76 18.07 39.15
C CYS A 7 1.36 17.08 40.17
N GLY A 8 1.23 15.78 39.87
CA GLY A 8 2.10 14.67 40.32
C GLY A 8 1.33 13.35 40.48
N GLY A 9 1.73 12.17 40.01
CA GLY A 9 2.88 11.71 39.23
C GLY A 9 2.80 10.18 39.05
N SER A 10 3.30 9.71 37.89
CA SER A 10 3.94 8.39 37.60
C SER A 10 3.27 7.05 37.97
N SER A 11 3.02 6.23 36.93
CA SER A 11 3.67 4.91 36.85
C SER A 11 3.90 4.51 35.38
N HIS A 12 5.15 4.17 35.09
CA HIS A 12 5.57 3.55 33.83
C HIS A 12 5.18 2.07 33.83
N SER A 13 4.69 1.57 32.70
CA SER A 13 4.90 0.18 32.31
C SER A 13 5.27 0.13 30.83
N HIS A 14 6.55 -0.13 30.56
CA HIS A 14 7.03 -0.58 29.27
C HIS A 14 6.54 -2.02 29.02
N SER A 15 5.93 -2.28 27.86
CA SER A 15 5.95 -3.61 27.26
C SER A 15 6.17 -3.48 25.76
N HIS A 16 7.31 -4.00 25.29
CA HIS A 16 7.63 -4.23 23.89
C HIS A 16 6.94 -5.51 23.39
N SER A 17 6.31 -5.49 22.21
CA SER A 17 6.36 -6.58 21.20
C SER A 17 5.46 -6.28 19.96
N HIS A 18 6.04 -6.47 18.76
CA HIS A 18 5.53 -6.25 17.38
C HIS A 18 4.37 -7.21 16.92
N PRO A 19 4.00 -7.27 15.62
CA PRO A 19 3.26 -6.33 14.78
C PRO A 19 2.02 -7.02 14.14
N GLY A 20 0.82 -6.73 14.62
CA GLY A 20 -0.42 -7.07 13.94
C GLY A 20 -1.11 -5.77 13.53
N LYS A 21 -1.42 -5.58 12.25
CA LYS A 21 -2.21 -4.43 11.76
C LYS A 21 -3.65 -4.51 12.30
N SER A 22 -3.85 -4.19 13.57
CA SER A 22 -5.14 -3.78 14.10
C SER A 22 -5.02 -2.28 14.42
N CYS A 23 -5.90 -1.47 13.83
CA CYS A 23 -5.96 -0.05 14.14
C CYS A 23 -5.96 0.14 15.68
N PRO A 24 -5.11 1.03 16.22
CA PRO A 24 -5.13 1.31 17.64
C PRO A 24 -6.55 1.75 18.04
N PRO A 25 -7.06 1.28 19.19
CA PRO A 25 -8.40 1.63 19.62
C PRO A 25 -8.52 3.15 19.71
N MET A 26 -9.64 3.67 19.22
CA MET A 26 -9.90 5.10 19.23
C MET A 26 -9.84 5.62 20.66
N GLN A 27 -9.13 6.73 20.88
CA GLN A 27 -9.06 7.38 22.18
C GLN A 27 -10.49 7.65 22.68
N VAL A 28 -10.76 7.33 23.94
CA VAL A 28 -12.09 7.51 24.52
C VAL A 28 -12.39 9.01 24.60
N CYS A 29 -13.45 9.43 23.91
CA CYS A 29 -13.97 10.81 23.91
C CYS A 29 -15.22 10.93 24.79
N ASP A 30 -15.58 12.15 25.16
CA ASP A 30 -16.82 12.44 25.88
C ASP A 30 -18.04 11.93 25.09
N THR A 31 -18.96 11.27 25.78
CA THR A 31 -20.21 10.78 25.20
C THR A 31 -21.33 11.77 25.49
N ALA A 32 -21.98 12.27 24.44
CA ALA A 32 -23.14 13.16 24.59
C ALA A 32 -24.34 12.40 25.17
N LYS A 33 -25.14 13.06 26.01
CA LYS A 33 -26.44 12.54 26.43
C LYS A 33 -27.44 12.70 25.29
N THR A 34 -28.05 11.61 24.84
CA THR A 34 -29.13 11.61 23.85
C THR A 34 -30.48 11.58 24.55
N HIS A 35 -31.46 12.32 24.02
CA HIS A 35 -32.80 12.41 24.63
C HIS A 35 -33.79 11.40 24.02
N ASP A 36 -33.78 11.22 22.70
CA ASP A 36 -34.72 10.34 21.99
C ASP A 36 -34.01 9.54 20.87
N HIS A 37 -34.51 8.33 20.57
CA HIS A 37 -34.00 7.46 19.51
C HIS A 37 -35.13 6.63 18.90
N PHE A 38 -35.27 6.69 17.58
CA PHE A 38 -36.23 5.88 16.83
C PHE A 38 -35.58 5.40 15.53
N CYS A 39 -35.85 4.16 15.14
CA CYS A 39 -35.31 3.57 13.91
C CYS A 39 -36.42 2.87 13.13
N THR A 40 -36.42 3.05 11.83
CA THR A 40 -37.26 2.29 10.89
C THR A 40 -36.34 1.57 9.92
N ALA A 41 -36.64 0.30 9.63
CA ALA A 41 -35.90 -0.49 8.67
C ALA A 41 -36.84 -0.91 7.55
N THR A 42 -36.46 -0.60 6.32
CA THR A 42 -37.19 -1.04 5.13
C THR A 42 -36.27 -1.95 4.34
N VAL A 43 -36.72 -3.18 4.06
CA VAL A 43 -35.97 -4.12 3.22
C VAL A 43 -36.30 -3.82 1.77
N THR A 44 -35.32 -3.35 1.02
CA THR A 44 -35.42 -3.28 -0.44
C THR A 44 -34.94 -4.61 -1.01
N THR A 45 -35.86 -5.46 -1.46
CA THR A 45 -35.50 -6.67 -2.20
C THR A 45 -35.07 -6.26 -3.61
N THR A 46 -33.79 -6.44 -3.94
CA THR A 46 -33.33 -6.33 -5.32
C THR A 46 -34.01 -7.45 -6.13
N ALA A 47 -34.78 -7.09 -7.17
CA ALA A 47 -35.37 -8.09 -8.05
C ALA A 47 -34.25 -8.73 -8.89
N GLY A 48 -33.79 -9.90 -8.48
CA GLY A 48 -32.69 -10.64 -9.11
C GLY A 48 -31.61 -11.03 -8.10
N GLY A 49 -31.02 -12.22 -8.27
CA GLY A 49 -29.96 -12.73 -7.40
C GLY A 49 -28.66 -11.98 -7.64
N THR A 50 -28.43 -10.89 -6.93
CA THR A 50 -27.13 -10.21 -6.93
C THR A 50 -26.12 -11.07 -6.20
N THR A 51 -25.09 -11.55 -6.89
CA THR A 51 -24.01 -12.35 -6.28
C THR A 51 -22.75 -11.51 -6.23
N GLU A 52 -22.00 -11.61 -5.13
CA GLU A 52 -20.67 -11.02 -5.02
C GLU A 52 -19.64 -12.01 -5.56
N VAL A 53 -18.88 -11.58 -6.58
CA VAL A 53 -17.89 -12.40 -7.28
C VAL A 53 -16.57 -11.65 -7.35
N ILE A 54 -15.46 -12.33 -7.01
CA ILE A 54 -14.12 -11.79 -7.22
C ILE A 54 -13.79 -11.88 -8.70
N GLN A 55 -13.69 -10.73 -9.36
CA GLN A 55 -13.35 -10.64 -10.77
C GLN A 55 -11.87 -10.38 -10.96
N ILE A 56 -11.27 -11.12 -11.89
CA ILE A 56 -9.91 -10.83 -12.36
C ILE A 56 -9.99 -9.62 -13.29
N ILE A 57 -9.35 -8.54 -12.87
CA ILE A 57 -9.31 -7.27 -13.59
C ILE A 57 -8.24 -7.29 -14.69
N GLY A 58 -7.12 -7.95 -14.43
CA GLY A 58 -6.05 -8.17 -15.40
C GLY A 58 -4.81 -8.77 -14.78
N ASP A 59 -4.00 -9.43 -15.62
CA ASP A 59 -2.66 -9.86 -15.28
C ASP A 59 -1.67 -8.86 -15.89
N VAL A 60 -0.95 -8.14 -15.04
CA VAL A 60 -0.05 -7.04 -15.43
C VAL A 60 1.39 -7.50 -15.30
N THR A 61 2.09 -7.56 -16.43
CA THR A 61 3.53 -7.82 -16.45
C THR A 61 4.28 -6.51 -16.34
N VAL A 62 5.15 -6.42 -15.34
CA VAL A 62 5.99 -5.26 -15.04
C VAL A 62 7.45 -5.64 -15.25
N ASN A 63 8.20 -4.72 -15.85
CA ASN A 63 9.64 -4.82 -16.00
C ASN A 63 10.27 -3.65 -15.24
N THR A 64 11.20 -3.95 -14.33
CA THR A 64 11.93 -2.94 -13.56
C THR A 64 13.42 -3.23 -13.62
N ASN A 65 14.22 -2.17 -13.78
CA ASN A 65 15.67 -2.25 -13.81
C ASN A 65 16.25 -1.66 -12.53
N VAL A 66 17.25 -2.33 -11.97
CA VAL A 66 17.93 -1.93 -10.74
C VAL A 66 19.43 -2.04 -10.97
N GLU A 67 20.16 -1.01 -10.55
CA GLU A 67 21.61 -1.09 -10.39
C GLU A 67 21.92 -0.96 -8.91
N ALA A 68 22.70 -1.88 -8.36
CA ALA A 68 22.99 -1.92 -6.94
C ALA A 68 24.45 -2.27 -6.68
N ASP A 69 24.96 -1.75 -5.58
CA ASP A 69 26.29 -2.05 -5.08
C ASP A 69 26.17 -2.96 -3.85
N ILE A 70 26.77 -4.14 -3.92
CA ILE A 70 26.82 -5.11 -2.84
C ILE A 70 28.26 -5.17 -2.31
N CYS A 71 28.45 -4.70 -1.08
CA CYS A 71 29.71 -4.87 -0.35
C CYS A 71 29.68 -6.21 0.38
N LEU A 72 30.66 -7.06 0.09
CA LEU A 72 30.85 -8.31 0.81
C LEU A 72 31.47 -8.02 2.19
N PRO A 73 31.14 -8.80 3.24
CA PRO A 73 31.73 -8.62 4.57
C PRO A 73 33.26 -8.79 4.60
N SER A 74 33.82 -9.45 3.60
CA SER A 74 35.25 -9.68 3.41
C SER A 74 35.56 -9.94 1.93
N SER A 75 36.83 -9.77 1.54
CA SER A 75 37.26 -9.89 0.15
C SER A 75 37.06 -11.33 -0.37
N ALA A 76 36.40 -11.45 -1.52
CA ALA A 76 36.14 -12.72 -2.19
C ALA A 76 37.17 -12.98 -3.29
N HIS A 77 37.67 -14.20 -3.33
CA HIS A 77 38.43 -14.73 -4.45
C HIS A 77 37.48 -15.20 -5.56
N ASP A 78 36.40 -15.88 -5.19
CA ASP A 78 35.44 -16.45 -6.14
C ASP A 78 34.03 -16.53 -5.55
N ILE A 79 33.01 -16.30 -6.39
CA ILE A 79 31.61 -16.53 -6.05
C ILE A 79 31.24 -17.95 -6.45
N LYS A 80 30.74 -18.73 -5.49
CA LYS A 80 30.35 -20.13 -5.71
C LYS A 80 28.90 -20.27 -6.15
N ASN A 81 28.00 -19.50 -5.52
CA ASN A 81 26.58 -19.57 -5.81
C ASN A 81 25.88 -18.30 -5.35
N ILE A 82 24.84 -17.87 -6.07
CA ILE A 82 23.95 -16.81 -5.62
C ILE A 82 22.50 -17.23 -5.85
N THR A 83 21.80 -17.58 -4.78
CA THR A 83 20.35 -17.84 -4.83
C THR A 83 19.56 -16.55 -4.68
N LYS A 84 18.42 -16.45 -5.38
CA LYS A 84 17.68 -15.19 -5.54
C LYS A 84 16.18 -15.44 -5.40
N ASN A 85 15.49 -14.58 -4.65
CA ASN A 85 14.04 -14.64 -4.47
C ASN A 85 13.45 -13.23 -4.50
N VAL A 86 12.40 -13.01 -5.29
CA VAL A 86 11.69 -11.72 -5.34
C VAL A 86 10.57 -11.69 -4.30
N TYR A 87 10.52 -10.61 -3.53
CA TYR A 87 9.46 -10.33 -2.56
C TYR A 87 8.82 -8.98 -2.86
N LEU A 88 7.48 -8.93 -2.85
CA LEU A 88 6.75 -7.66 -2.88
C LEU A 88 6.39 -7.26 -1.44
N THR A 89 6.78 -6.05 -1.05
CA THR A 89 6.41 -5.44 0.23
C THR A 89 5.18 -4.53 0.07
N GLN A 90 4.94 -4.04 -1.15
CA GLN A 90 3.75 -3.29 -1.51
C GLN A 90 3.32 -3.68 -2.93
N CYS A 91 2.01 -3.89 -3.10
CA CYS A 91 1.37 -3.87 -4.41
C CYS A 91 -0.01 -3.24 -4.29
N LYS A 92 -0.16 -2.00 -4.79
CA LYS A 92 -1.41 -1.24 -4.70
C LYS A 92 -1.81 -0.74 -6.08
N ALA A 93 -2.99 -1.14 -6.54
CA ALA A 93 -3.62 -0.52 -7.71
C ALA A 93 -4.66 0.50 -7.24
N ILE A 94 -4.50 1.75 -7.69
CA ILE A 94 -5.44 2.85 -7.44
C ILE A 94 -6.17 3.13 -8.76
N PRO A 95 -7.47 2.82 -8.87
CA PRO A 95 -8.23 3.06 -10.09
C PRO A 95 -8.18 4.55 -10.46
N VAL A 96 -8.01 4.85 -11.74
CA VAL A 96 -8.09 6.23 -12.23
C VAL A 96 -9.57 6.64 -12.22
N PRO A 97 -9.94 7.70 -11.50
CA PRO A 97 -11.31 8.24 -11.50
C PRO A 97 -11.85 8.37 -12.92
N PRO A 98 -13.05 7.86 -13.24
CA PRO A 98 -13.68 8.14 -14.52
C PRO A 98 -14.00 9.64 -14.63
N THR A 99 -14.19 10.10 -15.86
CA THR A 99 -14.85 11.39 -16.11
C THR A 99 -16.38 11.26 -16.14
N SER A 100 -16.91 10.09 -16.51
CA SER A 100 -18.33 9.76 -16.50
C SER A 100 -18.56 8.25 -16.34
N GLY A 101 -19.72 7.84 -15.82
CA GLY A 101 -20.08 6.42 -15.63
C GLY A 101 -19.77 5.88 -14.22
N SER A 102 -19.83 4.54 -14.08
CA SER A 102 -19.60 3.78 -12.83
C SER A 102 -18.41 2.79 -12.89
N SER A 103 -17.63 2.82 -13.99
CA SER A 103 -16.41 2.01 -14.13
C SER A 103 -15.24 2.71 -14.85
N THR A 104 -14.01 2.23 -14.63
CA THR A 104 -12.76 2.66 -15.32
C THR A 104 -11.97 1.45 -15.79
N THR A 105 -11.13 1.60 -16.81
CA THR A 105 -10.27 0.53 -17.36
C THR A 105 -8.79 0.81 -17.13
N SER A 106 -8.49 1.76 -16.25
CA SER A 106 -7.13 2.21 -15.96
C SER A 106 -6.88 2.33 -14.46
N ALA A 107 -5.66 2.03 -14.02
CA ALA A 107 -5.23 2.16 -12.63
C ALA A 107 -3.75 2.55 -12.52
N ASN A 108 -3.42 3.39 -11.54
CA ASN A 108 -2.04 3.63 -11.14
C ASN A 108 -1.58 2.46 -10.25
N LEU A 109 -0.58 1.71 -10.71
CA LEU A 109 0.00 0.57 -10.04
C LEU A 109 1.27 0.98 -9.31
N TYR A 110 1.29 0.80 -7.99
CA TYR A 110 2.41 1.10 -7.10
C TYR A 110 2.97 -0.20 -6.53
N ILE A 111 4.22 -0.49 -6.84
CA ILE A 111 4.89 -1.72 -6.42
C ILE A 111 6.22 -1.39 -5.74
N GLU A 112 6.43 -1.99 -4.59
CA GLU A 112 7.71 -1.99 -3.89
C GLU A 112 8.07 -3.42 -3.51
N GLY A 113 9.36 -3.70 -3.49
CA GLY A 113 9.86 -5.03 -3.16
C GLY A 113 11.37 -5.07 -3.03
N TYR A 114 11.90 -6.28 -2.93
CA TYR A 114 13.33 -6.53 -2.98
C TYR A 114 13.64 -7.90 -3.58
N VAL A 115 14.83 -8.02 -4.16
CA VAL A 115 15.46 -9.31 -4.46
C VAL A 115 16.28 -9.70 -3.25
N HIS A 116 15.88 -10.76 -2.55
CA HIS A 116 16.69 -11.38 -1.51
C HIS A 116 17.74 -12.26 -2.17
N LYS A 117 19.00 -11.99 -1.89
CA LYS A 117 20.14 -12.76 -2.39
C LYS A 117 20.81 -13.48 -1.23
N ASN A 118 21.13 -14.76 -1.41
CA ASN A 118 22.11 -15.46 -0.58
C ASN A 118 23.32 -15.78 -1.43
N ILE A 119 24.44 -15.16 -1.10
CA ILE A 119 25.71 -15.21 -1.80
C ILE A 119 26.65 -16.14 -1.05
N GLN A 120 27.17 -17.13 -1.75
CA GLN A 120 28.22 -18.03 -1.27
C GLN A 120 29.52 -17.70 -1.97
N TYR A 121 30.58 -17.45 -1.21
CA TYR A 121 31.89 -17.08 -1.75
C TYR A 121 33.05 -17.67 -0.95
N SER A 122 34.21 -17.80 -1.58
CA SER A 122 35.47 -18.18 -0.91
C SER A 122 36.48 -17.04 -0.96
N GLU A 123 37.38 -17.00 0.02
CA GLU A 123 38.42 -15.96 0.13
C GLU A 123 39.76 -16.38 -0.48
N GLY A 124 39.86 -17.63 -0.93
CA GLY A 124 41.04 -18.21 -1.55
C GLY A 124 40.72 -19.48 -2.33
N CYS A 125 41.77 -20.18 -2.76
CA CYS A 125 41.68 -21.44 -3.51
C CYS A 125 41.29 -22.64 -2.63
N ASP A 126 41.54 -22.54 -1.34
CA ASP A 126 41.21 -23.52 -0.30
C ASP A 126 40.57 -22.85 0.91
N GLY A 127 39.86 -23.64 1.74
CA GLY A 127 39.23 -23.16 2.96
C GLY A 127 37.70 -23.22 2.95
N TYR A 128 37.08 -22.36 3.77
CA TYR A 128 35.64 -22.35 4.01
C TYR A 128 34.89 -21.48 3.00
N VAL A 129 33.68 -21.92 2.64
CA VAL A 129 32.71 -21.08 1.93
C VAL A 129 31.96 -20.24 2.96
N LYS A 130 31.83 -18.93 2.71
CA LYS A 130 31.06 -18.00 3.53
C LYS A 130 29.70 -17.75 2.89
N ASP A 131 28.68 -17.64 3.73
CA ASP A 131 27.33 -17.22 3.35
C ASP A 131 27.11 -15.76 3.74
N TYR A 132 26.57 -14.98 2.80
CA TYR A 132 26.15 -13.60 3.03
C TYR A 132 24.81 -13.32 2.36
N SER A 133 23.86 -12.81 3.12
CA SER A 133 22.52 -12.50 2.63
C SER A 133 22.30 -11.00 2.56
N VAL A 134 21.73 -10.51 1.47
CA VAL A 134 21.44 -9.09 1.25
C VAL A 134 20.11 -8.91 0.50
N ASN A 135 19.42 -7.81 0.78
CA ASN A 135 18.21 -7.41 0.07
C ASN A 135 18.52 -6.25 -0.87
N VAL A 136 18.17 -6.42 -2.15
CA VAL A 136 18.32 -5.39 -3.17
C VAL A 136 16.92 -4.79 -3.45
N PRO A 137 16.62 -3.57 -2.97
CA PRO A 137 15.29 -3.00 -3.08
C PRO A 137 14.96 -2.53 -4.50
N PHE A 138 13.68 -2.58 -4.85
CA PHE A 138 13.17 -2.00 -6.09
C PHE A 138 11.80 -1.34 -5.88
N LYS A 139 11.50 -0.33 -6.70
CA LYS A 139 10.21 0.37 -6.72
C LYS A 139 9.80 0.65 -8.16
N CYS A 140 8.51 0.50 -8.45
CA CYS A 140 7.94 0.79 -9.76
C CYS A 140 6.55 1.43 -9.62
N TYR A 141 6.33 2.50 -10.37
CA TYR A 141 5.07 3.22 -10.44
C TYR A 141 4.66 3.36 -11.89
N GLN A 142 3.51 2.79 -12.26
CA GLN A 142 3.11 2.74 -13.66
C GLN A 142 1.59 2.92 -13.79
N LEU A 143 1.17 3.75 -14.74
CA LEU A 143 -0.21 3.75 -15.20
C LEU A 143 -0.44 2.51 -16.08
N VAL A 144 -1.41 1.69 -15.69
CA VAL A 144 -1.86 0.51 -16.43
C VAL A 144 -3.20 0.83 -17.08
N THR A 145 -3.35 0.50 -18.36
CA THR A 145 -4.57 0.68 -19.14
C THR A 145 -5.02 -0.64 -19.76
N GLY A 146 -6.23 -0.69 -20.33
CA GLY A 146 -6.75 -1.90 -20.97
C GLY A 146 -7.17 -3.00 -19.99
N LEU A 147 -7.39 -2.64 -18.73
CA LEU A 147 -7.94 -3.54 -17.72
C LEU A 147 -9.42 -3.81 -17.99
N ARG A 148 -9.95 -4.93 -17.45
CA ARG A 148 -11.40 -5.09 -17.34
C ARG A 148 -12.00 -3.98 -16.46
N PRO A 149 -13.29 -3.65 -16.63
CA PRO A 149 -13.94 -2.61 -15.86
C PRO A 149 -13.75 -2.77 -14.34
N ILE A 150 -13.15 -1.77 -13.73
CA ILE A 150 -13.06 -1.59 -12.28
C ILE A 150 -14.24 -0.73 -11.88
N PHE A 151 -15.14 -1.26 -11.05
CA PHE A 151 -16.35 -0.55 -10.65
C PHE A 151 -16.13 0.31 -9.41
N PHE A 152 -16.88 1.40 -9.34
CA PHE A 152 -16.97 2.26 -8.18
C PHE A 152 -18.43 2.60 -7.87
N ARG A 153 -18.73 2.66 -6.58
CA ARG A 153 -20.03 3.11 -6.05
C ARG A 153 -20.18 4.62 -6.13
N GLY A 154 -19.07 5.37 -6.05
CA GLY A 154 -19.06 6.83 -6.15
C GLY A 154 -17.91 7.49 -5.39
N PHE A 155 -17.88 8.81 -5.42
CA PHE A 155 -16.91 9.64 -4.70
C PHE A 155 -17.54 10.22 -3.43
N SER A 156 -16.89 10.00 -2.28
CA SER A 156 -17.34 10.55 -0.99
C SER A 156 -17.19 12.08 -0.92
N GLN A 157 -18.08 12.73 -0.16
CA GLN A 157 -17.95 14.14 0.23
C GLN A 157 -17.98 14.23 1.76
N LYS A 158 -16.80 14.44 2.36
CA LYS A 158 -16.64 14.64 3.82
C LYS A 158 -16.72 16.10 4.26
N SER A 159 -16.71 17.05 3.32
CA SER A 159 -16.79 18.48 3.63
C SER A 159 -18.21 18.99 3.44
N SER A 160 -18.74 19.69 4.46
CA SER A 160 -20.01 20.41 4.37
C SER A 160 -19.94 21.63 3.45
N GLN A 161 -18.74 22.10 3.10
CA GLN A 161 -18.52 23.31 2.29
C GLN A 161 -19.19 23.24 0.90
N VAL A 162 -19.50 22.03 0.42
CA VAL A 162 -20.11 21.81 -0.89
C VAL A 162 -21.61 21.55 -0.80
N GLN A 163 -22.15 21.23 0.40
CA GLN A 163 -23.54 20.84 0.61
C GLN A 163 -24.10 21.40 1.93
N GLU A 164 -24.13 22.73 2.06
CA GLU A 164 -24.84 23.40 3.15
C GLU A 164 -26.33 23.47 2.87
N ILE A 165 -27.13 23.31 3.92
CA ILE A 165 -28.57 23.60 3.91
C ILE A 165 -28.75 24.88 4.70
N ARG A 166 -29.22 25.92 4.03
CA ARG A 166 -29.50 27.23 4.61
C ARG A 166 -30.96 27.58 4.35
N GLU A 167 -31.62 28.07 5.38
CA GLU A 167 -32.97 28.63 5.28
C GLU A 167 -32.87 30.14 5.10
N ILE A 168 -33.93 30.75 4.56
CA ILE A 168 -34.03 32.21 4.45
C ILE A 168 -34.37 32.79 5.83
N ALA A 169 -33.74 33.90 6.21
CA ALA A 169 -34.06 34.63 7.43
C ALA A 169 -35.49 35.23 7.35
N GLU A 170 -36.11 35.49 8.51
CA GLU A 170 -37.48 36.03 8.59
C GLU A 170 -37.67 37.36 7.84
N ASP A 171 -36.64 38.20 7.76
CA ASP A 171 -36.65 39.46 7.03
C ASP A 171 -36.55 39.30 5.50
N GLY A 172 -36.28 38.08 5.02
CA GLY A 172 -36.11 37.76 3.60
C GLY A 172 -34.81 38.30 2.99
N MET A 173 -33.90 38.88 3.78
CA MET A 173 -32.73 39.61 3.28
C MET A 173 -31.43 38.79 3.34
N GLY A 174 -31.48 37.53 3.77
CA GLY A 174 -30.29 36.67 3.85
C GLY A 174 -30.57 35.26 4.35
N SER A 175 -29.51 34.54 4.70
CA SER A 175 -29.60 33.23 5.35
C SER A 175 -29.92 33.37 6.83
N ASP A 176 -30.78 32.51 7.36
CA ASP A 176 -30.98 32.42 8.80
C ASP A 176 -29.67 32.00 9.50
N ARG A 177 -29.38 32.67 10.61
CA ARG A 177 -28.22 32.41 11.48
C ARG A 177 -28.55 31.40 12.58
N CYS A 178 -29.83 31.16 12.85
CA CYS A 178 -30.30 30.30 13.92
C CYS A 178 -30.56 28.86 13.45
N SER A 179 -30.94 28.66 12.18
CA SER A 179 -31.05 27.33 11.57
C SER A 179 -29.96 27.09 10.51
N PHE A 180 -29.33 25.92 10.58
CA PHE A 180 -28.40 25.47 9.55
C PHE A 180 -28.30 23.95 9.51
N GLY A 181 -27.99 23.43 8.34
CA GLY A 181 -27.75 22.02 8.14
C GLY A 181 -26.62 21.77 7.16
N SER A 182 -26.23 20.51 7.04
CA SER A 182 -25.33 20.08 5.99
C SER A 182 -25.58 18.63 5.65
N ARG A 183 -25.24 18.25 4.42
CA ARG A 183 -25.24 16.86 3.99
C ARG A 183 -23.80 16.41 3.80
N HIS A 184 -23.45 15.30 4.42
CA HIS A 184 -22.21 14.58 4.16
C HIS A 184 -22.56 13.15 3.78
N PHE A 185 -21.75 12.54 2.91
CA PHE A 185 -21.93 11.15 2.52
C PHE A 185 -20.61 10.52 2.13
N GLU A 186 -20.53 9.20 2.34
CA GLU A 186 -19.36 8.42 2.00
C GLU A 186 -19.77 7.21 1.16
N PHE A 187 -19.03 6.99 0.07
CA PHE A 187 -19.08 5.78 -0.72
C PHE A 187 -17.86 4.94 -0.41
N PHE A 188 -18.08 3.73 0.10
CA PHE A 188 -17.04 2.74 0.32
C PHE A 188 -16.91 1.88 -0.94
N ASN A 189 -15.79 2.04 -1.65
CA ASN A 189 -15.48 1.31 -2.88
C ASN A 189 -14.68 0.04 -2.57
N GLU A 190 -14.95 -1.05 -3.30
CA GLU A 190 -14.18 -2.28 -3.17
C GLU A 190 -12.74 -2.06 -3.66
N PRO A 191 -11.72 -2.48 -2.89
CA PRO A 191 -10.33 -2.29 -3.28
C PRO A 191 -9.97 -3.19 -4.48
N VAL A 192 -8.93 -2.78 -5.22
CA VAL A 192 -8.25 -3.66 -6.17
C VAL A 192 -7.11 -4.35 -5.42
N GLU A 193 -7.25 -5.65 -5.25
CA GLU A 193 -6.27 -6.54 -4.63
C GLU A 193 -5.22 -6.99 -5.66
N CYS A 194 -4.02 -7.25 -5.19
CA CYS A 194 -2.88 -7.63 -6.02
C CYS A 194 -2.24 -8.93 -5.52
N ARG A 195 -1.88 -9.81 -6.46
CA ARG A 195 -1.18 -11.06 -6.18
C ARG A 195 -0.03 -11.29 -7.17
N LEU A 196 1.18 -11.50 -6.67
CA LEU A 196 2.30 -11.96 -7.50
C LEU A 196 2.02 -13.37 -8.03
N LEU A 197 2.14 -13.56 -9.35
CA LEU A 197 1.95 -14.86 -10.00
C LEU A 197 3.29 -15.53 -10.33
N ASN A 198 4.23 -14.77 -10.89
CA ASN A 198 5.53 -15.25 -11.29
C ASN A 198 6.53 -14.09 -11.37
N HIS A 199 7.81 -14.43 -11.40
CA HIS A 199 8.90 -13.51 -11.68
C HIS A 199 10.05 -14.20 -12.42
N THR A 200 10.84 -13.41 -13.12
CA THR A 200 12.10 -13.76 -13.75
C THR A 200 13.11 -12.65 -13.50
N ILE A 201 14.38 -13.03 -13.44
CA ILE A 201 15.51 -12.12 -13.20
C ILE A 201 16.49 -12.33 -14.35
N ASN A 202 16.87 -11.24 -15.02
CA ASN A 202 18.02 -11.21 -15.91
C ASN A 202 19.04 -10.26 -15.30
N GLU A 203 20.28 -10.68 -15.13
CA GLU A 203 21.26 -9.86 -14.41
C GLU A 203 22.67 -10.00 -14.95
N PHE A 204 23.51 -9.06 -14.56
CA PHE A 204 24.95 -9.09 -14.76
C PHE A 204 25.66 -8.52 -13.53
N GLU A 205 26.77 -9.13 -13.15
CA GLU A 205 27.54 -8.80 -11.95
C GLU A 205 28.93 -8.30 -12.37
N PHE A 206 29.37 -7.19 -11.80
CA PHE A 206 30.65 -6.53 -12.09
C PHE A 206 31.47 -6.45 -10.79
N PRO A 207 32.45 -7.34 -10.60
CA PRO A 207 33.34 -7.27 -9.45
C PRO A 207 34.24 -6.02 -9.50
N HIS A 208 34.44 -5.40 -8.35
CA HIS A 208 35.20 -4.17 -8.17
C HIS A 208 36.00 -4.19 -6.87
N SER A 209 36.89 -3.20 -6.71
CA SER A 209 37.78 -3.08 -5.55
C SER A 209 38.71 -4.30 -5.41
N PHE A 210 39.39 -4.63 -6.51
CA PHE A 210 40.35 -5.73 -6.52
C PHE A 210 41.63 -5.38 -5.74
N ASP A 211 42.09 -6.31 -4.90
CA ASP A 211 43.38 -6.23 -4.23
C ASP A 211 44.53 -6.73 -5.15
N ARG A 212 45.77 -6.69 -4.64
CA ARG A 212 46.95 -7.16 -5.39
C ARG A 212 46.97 -8.67 -5.68
N TRP A 213 46.07 -9.43 -5.07
CA TRP A 213 45.89 -10.87 -5.23
C TRP A 213 44.63 -11.22 -6.03
N SER A 214 44.00 -10.23 -6.66
CA SER A 214 42.78 -10.38 -7.46
C SER A 214 41.54 -10.83 -6.66
N ASN A 215 41.50 -10.57 -5.35
CA ASN A 215 40.26 -10.68 -4.57
C ASN A 215 39.50 -9.37 -4.64
N PHE A 216 38.16 -9.41 -4.62
CA PHE A 216 37.29 -8.23 -4.71
C PHE A 216 36.34 -8.14 -3.52
N GLU A 217 35.98 -6.92 -3.12
CA GLU A 217 35.11 -6.67 -1.97
C GLU A 217 33.72 -6.16 -2.35
N LYS A 218 33.56 -5.74 -3.62
CA LYS A 218 32.36 -5.09 -4.11
C LYS A 218 31.88 -5.77 -5.39
N LEU A 219 30.57 -6.01 -5.47
CA LEU A 219 29.87 -6.37 -6.70
C LEU A 219 28.94 -5.22 -7.06
N THR A 220 29.11 -4.60 -8.23
CA THR A 220 28.07 -3.76 -8.83
C THR A 220 27.23 -4.65 -9.72
N GLU A 221 25.93 -4.70 -9.49
CA GLU A 221 25.02 -5.54 -10.27
C GLU A 221 24.04 -4.68 -11.05
N LYS A 222 23.64 -5.19 -12.22
CA LYS A 222 22.57 -4.63 -13.04
C LYS A 222 21.54 -5.72 -13.25
N ILE A 223 20.34 -5.51 -12.71
CA ILE A 223 19.25 -6.48 -12.72
C ILE A 223 18.07 -5.92 -13.50
N THR A 224 17.46 -6.78 -14.31
CA THR A 224 16.12 -6.62 -14.86
C THR A 224 15.20 -7.63 -14.19
N ILE A 225 14.25 -7.16 -13.41
CA ILE A 225 13.24 -7.97 -12.75
C ILE A 225 11.97 -7.87 -13.60
N ASN A 226 11.51 -8.99 -14.14
CA ASN A 226 10.24 -9.08 -14.83
C ASN A 226 9.28 -9.93 -14.00
N PHE A 227 8.12 -9.39 -13.65
CA PHE A 227 7.14 -10.12 -12.83
C PHE A 227 5.72 -9.83 -13.27
N THR A 228 4.83 -10.80 -13.07
CA THR A 228 3.40 -10.64 -13.36
C THR A 228 2.61 -10.59 -12.07
N VAL A 229 1.78 -9.55 -11.92
CA VAL A 229 0.81 -9.43 -10.84
C VAL A 229 -0.61 -9.56 -11.38
N ARG A 230 -1.45 -10.34 -10.69
CA ARG A 230 -2.88 -10.39 -10.92
C ARG A 230 -3.59 -9.33 -10.11
N LEU A 231 -4.42 -8.53 -10.77
CA LEU A 231 -5.33 -7.58 -10.15
C LEU A 231 -6.73 -8.19 -10.06
N THR A 232 -7.36 -8.09 -8.90
CA THR A 232 -8.74 -8.56 -8.67
C THR A 232 -9.57 -7.53 -7.93
N GLN A 233 -10.88 -7.50 -8.19
CA GLN A 233 -11.83 -6.68 -7.44
C GLN A 233 -13.06 -7.53 -7.09
N LEU A 234 -13.59 -7.37 -5.88
CA LEU A 234 -14.91 -7.89 -5.56
C LEU A 234 -15.97 -7.06 -6.28
N GLN A 235 -16.85 -7.71 -7.06
CA GLN A 235 -17.87 -7.03 -7.86
C GLN A 235 -19.24 -7.67 -7.60
N ARG A 236 -20.30 -6.85 -7.71
CA ARG A 236 -21.70 -7.31 -7.66
C ARG A 236 -22.22 -7.42 -9.09
N THR A 237 -22.72 -8.59 -9.43
CA THR A 237 -23.37 -8.91 -10.72
C THR A 237 -24.79 -9.39 -10.49
#